data_AF-A0A7S1ASV3-F1
#
_entry.id   AF-A0A7S1ASV3-F1
#
_cell.length_a   1.000
_cell.length_b   1.000
_cell.length_c   1.000
_cell.angle_alpha   90.00
_cell.angle_beta   90.00
_cell.angle_gamma   90.00
#
_symmetry.space_group_name_H-M   'P 1'
#
loop_
_entity.id
_entity.type
_entity.pdbx_description
1 polymer ?
#
loop_
_entity_poly.entity_id
_entity_poly.type
_entity_poly.pdbx_seq_one_letter_code
_entity_poly.pdbx_strand_id
1 'polypeptide(L)'
;DMARRLKITQNASEFVLSSPPDPSDVIYTDFQRPGKTTFHAVVGYSLIAVLFLSFLPLVIAISSIASLEALMDVLPLFRLIVTQHPMIRDVWNGIVGALVLSVLMSIMPSLLVFIIRRCFLLRAEGWVQQFLHQWYYLFLVLFVLIVTCIGQSVFLSWRDVLHNPVTVFAFLVKNLPISTKFYLKYFPVQWTSKSIALTRFPNLVSFLVYRTFTNKERALELSEPEDQDYYGLGGRSARVSLLVTIALTFCSLSPVICLLAISNFAWNRIVWGYLLVFAEAKKADLGGVFWCTQLKHVQYALVLYAVFMMGVILQRAASYGPVVVTILSLIPIAVSCHQFDTTFQWEFLAFRDVMACDASEEKSSDMKSVSRYAQPELASS
;
A
#
# COMPACT_ATOMS: atom_id res chain seq x y z
N ASP A 1 0.17 -5.41 30.07
CA ASP A 1 1.38 -5.90 29.37
C ASP A 1 2.13 -7.08 29.98
N MET A 2 2.27 -7.17 31.31
CA MET A 2 3.06 -8.26 31.94
C MET A 2 2.55 -9.67 31.59
N ALA A 3 1.23 -9.87 31.62
CA ALA A 3 0.62 -11.16 31.28
C ALA A 3 1.01 -11.63 29.86
N ARG A 4 1.05 -10.73 28.86
CA ARG A 4 1.39 -11.07 27.46
C ARG A 4 2.79 -11.67 27.29
N ARG A 5 3.71 -11.39 28.22
CA ARG A 5 5.10 -11.87 28.16
C ARG A 5 5.28 -13.24 28.80
N LEU A 6 4.28 -13.72 29.54
CA LEU A 6 4.35 -14.98 30.25
C LEU A 6 3.86 -16.11 29.34
N LYS A 7 4.65 -17.16 29.21
CA LYS A 7 4.18 -18.44 28.69
C LYS A 7 3.40 -19.12 29.81
N ILE A 8 2.08 -19.20 29.67
CA ILE A 8 1.20 -19.79 30.69
C ILE A 8 1.38 -21.32 30.73
N THR A 9 1.51 -21.94 29.56
CA THR A 9 1.66 -23.39 29.41
C THR A 9 2.95 -23.74 28.68
N GLN A 10 3.38 -25.00 28.78
CA GLN A 10 4.52 -25.52 28.02
C GLN A 10 4.25 -25.52 26.51
N ASN A 11 2.99 -25.68 26.12
CA ASN A 11 2.58 -25.66 24.72
C ASN A 11 2.27 -24.22 24.27
N ALA A 12 3.15 -23.64 23.46
CA ALA A 12 3.05 -22.24 23.00
C ALA A 12 1.80 -21.94 22.14
N SER A 13 1.07 -22.96 21.69
CA SER A 13 -0.21 -22.79 20.98
C SER A 13 -1.41 -22.63 21.90
N GLU A 14 -1.28 -22.96 23.18
CA GLU A 14 -2.36 -22.92 24.16
C GLU A 14 -2.31 -21.61 24.96
N PHE A 15 -3.47 -21.03 25.25
CA PHE A 15 -3.60 -19.75 25.98
C PHE A 15 -2.73 -18.60 25.44
N VAL A 16 -2.75 -18.39 24.13
CA VAL A 16 -2.02 -17.29 23.48
C VAL A 16 -2.66 -15.95 23.85
N LEU A 17 -1.92 -15.14 24.61
CA LEU A 17 -2.34 -13.81 25.02
C LEU A 17 -2.00 -12.76 23.94
N SER A 18 -2.97 -11.91 23.61
CA SER A 18 -2.81 -10.74 22.74
C SER A 18 -3.38 -9.51 23.43
N SER A 19 -2.92 -8.31 23.05
CA SER A 19 -3.62 -7.08 23.48
C SER A 19 -5.04 -7.10 22.94
N PRO A 20 -6.04 -6.77 23.77
CA PRO A 20 -7.39 -6.61 23.28
C PRO A 20 -7.42 -5.38 22.34
N PRO A 21 -8.04 -5.51 21.15
CA PRO A 21 -8.28 -4.36 20.28
C PRO A 21 -9.32 -3.42 20.90
N ASP A 22 -9.43 -2.20 20.39
CA ASP A 22 -10.48 -1.27 20.81
C ASP A 22 -11.87 -1.90 20.63
N PRO A 23 -12.83 -1.74 21.58
CA PRO A 23 -14.16 -2.32 21.49
C PRO A 23 -14.93 -1.99 20.19
N SER A 24 -14.65 -0.86 19.57
CA SER A 24 -15.26 -0.45 18.29
C SER A 24 -14.64 -1.12 17.05
N ASP A 25 -13.44 -1.69 17.19
CA ASP A 25 -12.65 -2.28 16.09
C ASP A 25 -12.78 -3.81 15.99
N VAL A 26 -13.48 -4.43 16.96
CA VAL A 26 -13.55 -5.88 17.15
C VAL A 26 -14.37 -6.55 16.05
N ILE A 27 -13.77 -7.54 15.39
CA ILE A 27 -14.48 -8.41 14.43
C ILE A 27 -15.01 -9.64 15.18
N TYR A 28 -16.21 -9.54 15.76
CA TYR A 28 -16.80 -10.59 16.59
C TYR A 28 -17.00 -11.94 15.88
N THR A 29 -17.25 -11.91 14.56
CA THR A 29 -17.43 -13.13 13.75
C THR A 29 -16.20 -14.02 13.70
N ASP A 30 -15.00 -13.42 13.79
CA ASP A 30 -13.74 -14.15 13.75
C ASP A 30 -13.35 -14.77 15.10
N PHE A 31 -13.98 -14.37 16.21
CA PHE A 31 -13.79 -14.99 17.52
C PHE A 31 -14.46 -16.36 17.66
N GLN A 32 -15.47 -16.64 16.83
CA GLN A 32 -16.20 -17.92 16.86
C GLN A 32 -15.43 -19.05 16.17
N ARG A 33 -14.41 -18.72 15.37
CA ARG A 33 -13.64 -19.71 14.62
C ARG A 33 -12.59 -20.37 15.52
N PRO A 34 -12.52 -21.72 15.58
CA PRO A 34 -11.52 -22.42 16.37
C PRO A 34 -10.10 -22.05 15.91
N GLY A 35 -9.19 -21.93 16.87
CA GLY A 35 -7.89 -21.25 16.71
C GLY A 35 -7.03 -21.74 15.53
N LYS A 36 -6.30 -20.78 14.95
CA LYS A 36 -5.20 -20.91 13.96
C LYS A 36 -5.16 -22.24 13.20
N THR A 37 -6.03 -22.41 12.22
CA THR A 37 -5.77 -23.37 11.14
C THR A 37 -4.64 -22.79 10.28
N THR A 38 -3.39 -23.17 10.56
CA THR A 38 -2.19 -22.88 9.75
C THR A 38 -2.44 -23.10 8.26
N PHE A 39 -3.29 -24.08 7.92
CA PHE A 39 -3.78 -24.32 6.56
C PHE A 39 -4.36 -23.08 5.87
N HIS A 40 -5.29 -22.35 6.51
CA HIS A 40 -5.91 -21.16 5.91
C HIS A 40 -4.88 -20.04 5.68
N ALA A 41 -3.91 -19.89 6.58
CA ALA A 41 -2.83 -18.93 6.40
C ALA A 41 -1.93 -19.31 5.21
N VAL A 42 -1.58 -20.60 5.06
CA VAL A 42 -0.81 -21.10 3.91
C VAL A 42 -1.56 -20.88 2.60
N VAL A 43 -2.87 -21.17 2.57
CA VAL A 43 -3.73 -20.89 1.41
C VAL A 43 -3.76 -19.39 1.12
N GLY A 44 -3.90 -18.54 2.15
CA GLY A 44 -3.88 -17.09 2.01
C GLY A 44 -2.59 -16.56 1.40
N TYR A 45 -1.42 -16.98 1.90
CA TYR A 45 -0.14 -16.62 1.32
C TYR A 45 0.03 -17.14 -0.11
N SER A 46 -0.47 -18.34 -0.40
CA SER A 46 -0.47 -18.91 -1.76
C SER A 46 -1.32 -18.08 -2.72
N LEU A 47 -2.51 -17.64 -2.29
CA LEU A 47 -3.38 -16.77 -3.09
C LEU A 47 -2.75 -15.39 -3.33
N ILE A 48 -2.10 -14.81 -2.33
CA ILE A 48 -1.34 -13.57 -2.50
C ILE A 48 -0.19 -13.78 -3.51
N ALA A 49 0.57 -14.88 -3.39
CA ALA A 49 1.63 -15.19 -4.34
C ALA A 49 1.09 -15.37 -5.76
N VAL A 50 -0.02 -16.09 -5.94
CA VAL A 50 -0.70 -16.22 -7.24
C VAL A 50 -1.13 -14.85 -7.75
N LEU A 51 -1.73 -13.99 -6.92
CA LEU A 51 -2.14 -12.64 -7.29
C LEU A 51 -0.94 -11.82 -7.82
N PHE A 52 0.20 -11.87 -7.14
CA PHE A 52 1.43 -11.21 -7.59
C PHE A 52 1.92 -11.77 -8.94
N LEU A 53 1.96 -13.09 -9.10
CA LEU A 53 2.44 -13.73 -10.33
C LEU A 53 1.50 -13.52 -11.51
N SER A 54 0.18 -13.56 -11.29
CA SER A 54 -0.83 -13.43 -12.32
C SER A 54 -1.09 -11.98 -12.72
N PHE A 55 -0.64 -10.99 -11.93
CA PHE A 55 -0.97 -9.60 -12.18
C PHE A 55 -0.43 -9.07 -13.51
N LEU A 56 0.85 -9.33 -13.84
CA LEU A 56 1.41 -8.90 -15.13
C LEU A 56 0.71 -9.56 -16.32
N PRO A 57 0.57 -10.90 -16.36
CA PRO A 57 -0.24 -11.55 -17.41
C PRO A 57 -1.64 -10.97 -17.53
N LEU A 58 -2.31 -10.67 -16.42
CA LEU A 58 -3.65 -10.08 -16.41
C LEU A 58 -3.67 -8.68 -17.04
N VAL A 59 -2.75 -7.80 -16.66
CA VAL A 59 -2.61 -6.45 -17.25
C VAL A 59 -2.36 -6.56 -18.75
N ILE A 60 -1.47 -7.47 -19.17
CA ILE A 60 -1.15 -7.70 -20.58
C ILE A 60 -2.38 -8.17 -21.34
N ALA A 61 -3.08 -9.18 -20.80
CA ALA A 61 -4.26 -9.74 -21.44
C ALA A 61 -5.34 -8.67 -21.64
N ILE A 62 -5.68 -7.92 -20.59
CA ILE A 62 -6.68 -6.85 -20.67
C ILE A 62 -6.22 -5.73 -21.62
N SER A 63 -4.96 -5.33 -21.57
CA SER A 63 -4.41 -4.30 -22.47
C SER A 63 -4.36 -4.77 -23.93
N SER A 64 -4.15 -6.06 -24.18
CA SER A 64 -4.13 -6.62 -25.53
C SER A 64 -5.52 -6.70 -26.14
N ILE A 65 -6.55 -7.00 -25.34
CA ILE A 65 -7.95 -7.00 -25.77
C ILE A 65 -8.42 -5.57 -26.05
N ALA A 66 -7.97 -4.60 -25.26
CA ALA A 66 -8.31 -3.19 -25.43
C ALA A 66 -7.40 -2.46 -26.45
N SER A 67 -6.46 -3.16 -27.08
CA SER A 67 -5.53 -2.56 -28.03
C SER A 67 -6.24 -2.15 -29.32
N LEU A 68 -5.68 -1.16 -30.02
CA LEU A 68 -6.31 -0.64 -31.23
C LEU A 68 -6.38 -1.69 -32.34
N GLU A 69 -5.40 -2.59 -32.39
CA GLU A 69 -5.33 -3.70 -33.34
C GLU A 69 -6.49 -4.67 -33.16
N ALA A 70 -6.75 -5.09 -31.92
CA ALA A 70 -7.89 -5.96 -31.61
C ALA A 70 -9.23 -5.27 -31.95
N LEU A 71 -9.31 -3.95 -31.75
CA LEU A 71 -10.51 -3.18 -32.07
C LEU A 71 -10.70 -2.99 -33.59
N MET A 72 -9.61 -2.87 -34.36
CA MET A 72 -9.65 -2.79 -35.84
C MET A 72 -10.19 -4.06 -36.49
N ASP A 73 -9.96 -5.22 -35.89
CA ASP A 73 -10.49 -6.50 -36.38
C ASP A 73 -12.01 -6.62 -36.18
N VAL A 74 -12.56 -5.94 -35.16
CA VAL A 74 -13.99 -5.99 -34.84
C VAL A 74 -14.77 -4.83 -35.49
N LEU A 75 -14.17 -3.64 -35.59
CA LEU A 75 -14.83 -2.42 -36.05
C LEU A 75 -14.09 -1.79 -37.24
N PRO A 76 -14.64 -1.85 -38.47
CA PRO A 76 -13.97 -1.34 -39.67
C PRO A 76 -13.77 0.19 -39.68
N LEU A 77 -14.50 0.93 -38.85
CA LEU A 77 -14.36 2.38 -38.68
C LEU A 77 -12.96 2.77 -38.16
N PHE A 78 -12.42 1.99 -37.21
CA PHE A 78 -11.09 2.26 -36.65
C PHE A 78 -9.98 1.98 -37.65
N ARG A 79 -10.19 1.02 -38.56
CA ARG A 79 -9.25 0.72 -39.63
C ARG A 79 -9.02 1.92 -40.56
N LEU A 80 -10.10 2.66 -40.88
CA LEU A 80 -10.04 3.84 -41.75
C LEU A 80 -9.27 5.00 -41.10
N ILE A 81 -9.50 5.22 -39.80
CA ILE A 81 -8.84 6.27 -39.01
C ILE A 81 -7.33 5.98 -38.87
N VAL A 82 -6.96 4.74 -38.58
CA VAL A 82 -5.56 4.34 -38.39
C VAL A 82 -4.76 4.41 -39.69
N THR A 83 -5.37 4.09 -40.84
CA THR A 83 -4.69 4.23 -42.14
C THR A 83 -4.38 5.69 -42.50
N GLN A 84 -5.17 6.64 -42.01
CA GLN A 84 -4.94 8.07 -42.26
C GLN A 84 -3.94 8.69 -41.28
N HIS A 85 -3.90 8.23 -40.03
CA HIS A 85 -3.02 8.77 -39.00
C HIS A 85 -2.38 7.66 -38.14
N PRO A 86 -1.18 7.15 -38.54
CA PRO A 86 -0.52 6.07 -37.82
C PRO A 86 -0.12 6.44 -36.39
N MET A 87 0.08 7.74 -36.09
CA MET A 87 0.40 8.23 -34.74
C MET A 87 -0.72 7.96 -33.72
N ILE A 88 -1.98 7.84 -34.16
CA ILE A 88 -3.12 7.58 -33.26
C ILE A 88 -2.98 6.21 -32.60
N ARG A 89 -2.38 5.23 -33.29
CA ARG A 89 -2.18 3.87 -32.77
C ARG A 89 -1.35 3.86 -31.50
N ASP A 90 -0.19 4.48 -31.54
CA ASP A 90 0.76 4.47 -30.43
C ASP A 90 0.22 5.29 -29.25
N VAL A 91 -0.44 6.41 -29.52
CA VAL A 91 -1.09 7.24 -28.50
C VAL A 91 -2.24 6.48 -27.83
N TRP A 92 -3.10 5.82 -28.60
CA TRP A 92 -4.22 5.04 -28.08
C TRP A 92 -3.73 3.90 -27.18
N ASN A 93 -2.81 3.07 -27.68
CA ASN A 93 -2.29 1.93 -26.92
C ASN A 93 -1.58 2.38 -25.64
N GLY A 94 -0.88 3.52 -25.67
CA GLY A 94 -0.29 4.13 -24.48
C GLY A 94 -1.33 4.59 -23.44
N ILE A 95 -2.41 5.25 -23.89
CA ILE A 95 -3.48 5.72 -23.00
C ILE A 95 -4.26 4.54 -22.41
N VAL A 96 -4.66 3.58 -23.24
CA VAL A 96 -5.40 2.39 -22.80
C VAL A 96 -4.60 1.59 -21.78
N GLY A 97 -3.31 1.34 -22.06
CA GLY A 97 -2.45 0.62 -21.11
C GLY A 97 -2.36 1.32 -19.75
N ALA A 98 -2.22 2.65 -19.75
CA ALA A 98 -2.19 3.45 -18.52
C ALA A 98 -3.54 3.44 -17.76
N LEU A 99 -4.66 3.49 -18.48
CA LEU A 99 -6.01 3.41 -17.89
C LEU A 99 -6.28 2.03 -17.28
N VAL A 100 -5.99 0.96 -18.02
CA VAL A 100 -6.14 -0.43 -17.54
C VAL A 100 -5.33 -0.63 -16.26
N LEU A 101 -4.07 -0.20 -16.25
CA LEU A 101 -3.23 -0.29 -15.05
C LEU A 101 -3.83 0.51 -13.88
N SER A 102 -4.31 1.73 -14.14
CA SER A 102 -4.89 2.58 -13.10
C SER A 102 -6.16 1.97 -12.48
N VAL A 103 -7.05 1.40 -13.31
CA VAL A 103 -8.26 0.72 -12.84
C VAL A 103 -7.91 -0.52 -12.02
N LEU A 104 -6.98 -1.36 -12.51
CA LEU A 104 -6.55 -2.55 -11.80
C LEU A 104 -5.88 -2.20 -10.45
N MET A 105 -5.09 -1.12 -10.40
CA MET A 105 -4.52 -0.60 -9.15
C MET A 105 -5.59 -0.10 -8.18
N SER A 106 -6.70 0.44 -8.67
CA SER A 106 -7.82 0.86 -7.83
C SER A 106 -8.55 -0.33 -7.18
N ILE A 107 -8.63 -1.46 -7.88
CA ILE A 107 -9.31 -2.69 -7.41
C ILE A 107 -8.39 -3.51 -6.49
N MET A 108 -7.08 -3.31 -6.60
CA MET A 108 -6.06 -4.09 -5.88
C MET A 108 -6.28 -4.17 -4.36
N PRO A 109 -6.53 -3.06 -3.63
CA PRO A 109 -6.68 -3.13 -2.18
C PRO A 109 -7.89 -3.97 -1.78
N SER A 110 -9.00 -3.88 -2.52
CA SER A 110 -10.20 -4.70 -2.26
C SER A 110 -9.95 -6.19 -2.49
N LEU A 111 -9.17 -6.56 -3.53
CA LEU A 111 -8.78 -7.96 -3.73
C LEU A 111 -7.91 -8.48 -2.58
N LEU A 112 -6.96 -7.67 -2.11
CA LEU A 112 -6.12 -8.02 -0.96
C LEU A 112 -6.97 -8.15 0.30
N VAL A 113 -7.85 -7.20 0.62
CA VAL A 113 -8.74 -7.27 1.79
C VAL A 113 -9.64 -8.51 1.71
N PHE A 114 -10.17 -8.84 0.52
CA PHE A 114 -10.96 -10.04 0.32
C PHE A 114 -10.17 -11.31 0.68
N ILE A 115 -8.93 -11.45 0.21
CA ILE A 115 -8.07 -12.59 0.57
C ILE A 115 -7.77 -12.58 2.07
N ILE A 116 -7.47 -11.40 2.63
CA ILE A 116 -7.11 -11.22 4.04
C ILE A 116 -8.25 -11.68 4.95
N ARG A 117 -9.46 -11.16 4.77
CA ARG A 117 -10.64 -11.48 5.59
C ARG A 117 -11.09 -12.93 5.47
N ARG A 118 -10.78 -13.61 4.36
CA ARG A 118 -11.16 -15.01 4.13
C ARG A 118 -10.14 -16.00 4.68
N CYS A 119 -8.85 -15.69 4.55
CA CYS A 119 -7.78 -16.64 4.82
C CYS A 119 -7.06 -16.38 6.17
N PHE A 120 -7.06 -15.15 6.64
CA PHE A 120 -6.35 -14.75 7.86
C PHE A 120 -7.36 -14.39 8.96
N LEU A 121 -7.16 -14.99 10.13
CA LEU A 121 -7.95 -14.70 11.33
C LEU A 121 -7.39 -13.46 12.02
N LEU A 122 -7.90 -12.29 11.65
CA LEU A 122 -7.54 -11.00 12.24
C LEU A 122 -8.73 -10.49 13.04
N ARG A 123 -8.56 -10.34 14.36
CA ARG A 123 -9.66 -10.05 15.29
C ARG A 123 -10.08 -8.57 15.33
N ALA A 124 -9.39 -7.73 14.58
CA ALA A 124 -9.56 -6.28 14.60
C ALA A 124 -9.41 -5.70 13.19
N GLU A 125 -10.27 -4.75 12.81
CA GLU A 125 -10.20 -4.09 11.49
C GLU A 125 -8.89 -3.32 11.30
N GLY A 126 -8.38 -2.69 12.36
CA GLY A 126 -7.08 -2.05 12.37
C GLY A 126 -5.92 -2.98 12.00
N TRP A 127 -5.98 -4.26 12.42
CA TRP A 127 -4.98 -5.25 12.06
C TRP A 127 -5.10 -5.69 10.60
N VAL A 128 -6.32 -5.79 10.06
CA VAL A 128 -6.57 -6.04 8.63
C VAL A 128 -5.95 -4.92 7.79
N GLN A 129 -6.18 -3.67 8.17
CA GLN A 129 -5.63 -2.49 7.49
C GLN A 129 -4.10 -2.44 7.55
N GLN A 130 -3.53 -2.84 8.67
CA GLN A 130 -2.08 -2.91 8.85
C GLN A 130 -1.45 -4.02 8.00
N PHE A 131 -2.10 -5.17 7.88
CA PHE A 131 -1.64 -6.24 7.00
C PHE A 131 -1.79 -5.85 5.52
N LEU A 132 -2.91 -5.21 5.16
CA LEU A 132 -3.12 -4.61 3.84
C LEU A 132 -2.01 -3.61 3.48
N HIS A 133 -1.63 -2.73 4.40
CA HIS A 133 -0.57 -1.75 4.21
C HIS A 133 0.75 -2.38 3.75
N GLN A 134 1.19 -3.45 4.42
CA GLN A 134 2.46 -4.13 4.13
C GLN A 134 2.45 -4.76 2.73
N TRP A 135 1.42 -5.56 2.42
CA TRP A 135 1.33 -6.25 1.13
C TRP A 135 1.06 -5.30 -0.03
N TYR A 136 0.19 -4.31 0.16
CA TYR A 136 -0.11 -3.34 -0.87
C TYR A 136 1.08 -2.41 -1.14
N TYR A 137 1.89 -2.07 -0.13
CA TYR A 137 3.14 -1.35 -0.35
C TYR A 137 4.11 -2.15 -1.25
N LEU A 138 4.34 -3.42 -0.94
CA LEU A 138 5.19 -4.29 -1.77
C LEU A 138 4.66 -4.40 -3.20
N PHE A 139 3.35 -4.53 -3.35
CA PHE A 139 2.68 -4.57 -4.63
C PHE A 139 2.90 -3.28 -5.43
N LEU A 140 2.72 -2.12 -4.81
CA LEU A 140 2.95 -0.82 -5.42
C LEU A 140 4.42 -0.63 -5.83
N VAL A 141 5.37 -1.02 -4.99
CA VAL A 141 6.80 -0.96 -5.33
C VAL A 141 7.10 -1.84 -6.54
N LEU A 142 6.59 -3.07 -6.58
CA LEU A 142 6.84 -3.97 -7.71
C LEU A 142 6.21 -3.44 -9.01
N PHE A 143 4.95 -3.07 -8.99
CA PHE A 143 4.21 -2.81 -10.23
C PHE A 143 4.16 -1.33 -10.64
N VAL A 144 4.07 -0.41 -9.68
CA VAL A 144 4.05 1.03 -9.98
C VAL A 144 5.46 1.60 -10.08
N LEU A 145 6.41 1.11 -9.29
CA LEU A 145 7.82 1.52 -9.37
C LEU A 145 8.62 0.65 -10.35
N ILE A 146 8.84 -0.63 -10.06
CA ILE A 146 9.78 -1.46 -10.84
C ILE A 146 9.28 -1.70 -12.27
N VAL A 147 8.05 -2.18 -12.46
CA VAL A 147 7.52 -2.51 -13.80
C VAL A 147 7.42 -1.28 -14.69
N THR A 148 6.94 -0.15 -14.16
CA THR A 148 6.91 1.13 -14.90
C THR A 148 8.32 1.59 -15.30
N CYS A 149 9.34 1.31 -14.48
CA CYS A 149 10.73 1.59 -14.85
C CYS A 149 11.21 0.72 -16.00
N ILE A 150 10.83 -0.56 -16.05
CA ILE A 150 11.21 -1.43 -17.16
C ILE A 150 10.44 -1.06 -18.44
N GLY A 151 9.21 -0.56 -18.30
CA GLY A 151 8.38 -0.07 -19.42
C GLY A 151 7.86 -1.20 -20.32
N GLN A 152 7.64 -0.90 -21.61
CA GLN A 152 7.12 -1.88 -22.57
C GLN A 152 8.10 -3.03 -22.87
N SER A 153 9.38 -2.90 -22.49
CA SER A 153 10.39 -3.94 -22.68
C SER A 153 10.06 -5.23 -21.91
N VAL A 154 9.33 -5.17 -20.79
CA VAL A 154 8.86 -6.38 -20.08
C VAL A 154 7.96 -7.21 -20.96
N PHE A 155 7.05 -6.56 -21.70
CA PHE A 155 6.04 -7.24 -22.50
C PHE A 155 6.65 -7.91 -23.73
N LEU A 156 7.70 -7.33 -24.30
CA LEU A 156 8.40 -7.86 -25.46
C LEU A 156 9.39 -8.99 -25.09
N SER A 157 9.98 -8.93 -23.89
CA SER A 157 11.05 -9.85 -23.46
C SER A 157 10.65 -10.77 -22.30
N TRP A 158 9.35 -10.99 -22.03
CA TRP A 158 8.92 -11.89 -20.94
C TRP A 158 9.50 -13.32 -21.05
N ARG A 159 9.70 -13.82 -22.28
CA ARG A 159 10.37 -15.10 -22.50
C ARG A 159 11.85 -15.06 -22.08
N ASP A 160 12.55 -13.97 -22.38
CA ASP A 160 13.97 -13.80 -22.01
C ASP A 160 14.14 -13.55 -20.50
N VAL A 161 13.15 -12.90 -19.87
CA VAL A 161 13.06 -12.67 -18.42
C VAL A 161 13.05 -13.99 -17.63
N LEU A 162 12.29 -14.99 -18.11
CA LEU A 162 12.21 -16.31 -17.47
C LEU A 162 13.55 -17.06 -17.50
N HIS A 163 14.33 -16.87 -18.56
CA HIS A 163 15.60 -17.58 -18.73
C HIS A 163 16.78 -16.86 -18.07
N ASN A 164 16.78 -15.52 -17.98
CA ASN A 164 17.89 -14.75 -17.40
C ASN A 164 17.41 -13.52 -16.60
N PRO A 165 17.31 -13.60 -15.27
CA PRO A 165 16.85 -12.47 -14.43
C PRO A 165 17.83 -11.29 -14.42
N VAL A 166 19.12 -11.54 -14.68
CA VAL A 166 20.16 -10.50 -14.73
C VAL A 166 19.90 -9.50 -15.86
N THR A 167 19.36 -9.97 -16.99
CA THR A 167 19.02 -9.11 -18.14
C THR A 167 17.91 -8.11 -17.79
N VAL A 168 16.96 -8.52 -16.94
CA VAL A 168 15.89 -7.65 -16.45
C VAL A 168 16.45 -6.50 -15.64
N PHE A 169 17.41 -6.78 -14.77
CA PHE A 169 18.08 -5.76 -13.98
C PHE A 169 18.84 -4.78 -14.87
N ALA A 170 19.52 -5.26 -15.92
CA ALA A 170 20.19 -4.39 -16.90
C ALA A 170 19.20 -3.48 -17.65
N PHE A 171 18.03 -4.00 -18.06
CA PHE A 171 16.98 -3.18 -18.68
C PHE A 171 16.40 -2.14 -17.72
N LEU A 172 16.15 -2.53 -16.47
CA LEU A 172 15.65 -1.64 -15.43
C LEU A 172 16.62 -0.46 -15.24
N VAL A 173 17.90 -0.74 -15.07
CA VAL A 173 18.95 0.27 -14.87
C VAL A 173 19.06 1.22 -16.08
N LYS A 174 19.02 0.67 -17.30
CA LYS A 174 19.08 1.46 -18.54
C LYS A 174 17.88 2.40 -18.66
N ASN A 175 16.69 1.94 -18.26
CA ASN A 175 15.44 2.69 -18.42
C ASN A 175 15.13 3.61 -17.24
N LEU A 176 15.75 3.43 -16.06
CA LEU A 176 15.57 4.29 -14.88
C LEU A 176 15.63 5.80 -15.22
N PRO A 177 16.67 6.31 -15.90
CA PRO A 177 16.74 7.73 -16.25
C PRO A 177 15.59 8.19 -17.15
N ILE A 178 15.13 7.34 -18.07
CA ILE A 178 14.02 7.63 -18.98
C ILE A 178 12.71 7.73 -18.21
N SER A 179 12.46 6.78 -17.30
CA SER A 179 11.26 6.72 -16.46
C SER A 179 11.16 7.88 -15.46
N THR A 180 12.24 8.60 -15.19
CA THR A 180 12.22 9.84 -14.39
C THR A 180 11.19 10.84 -14.93
N LYS A 181 11.06 10.98 -16.26
CA LYS A 181 10.07 11.89 -16.87
C LYS A 181 8.62 11.50 -16.53
N PHE A 182 8.34 10.21 -16.40
CA PHE A 182 7.04 9.71 -15.97
C PHE A 182 6.78 10.11 -14.51
N TYR A 183 7.73 9.87 -13.61
CA TYR A 183 7.54 10.19 -12.19
C TYR A 183 7.46 11.70 -11.91
N LEU A 184 8.17 12.53 -12.67
CA LEU A 184 8.01 13.99 -12.59
C LEU A 184 6.56 14.43 -12.90
N LYS A 185 5.87 13.74 -13.81
CA LYS A 185 4.44 13.99 -14.10
C LYS A 185 3.51 13.31 -13.10
N TYR A 186 3.93 12.19 -12.52
CA TYR A 186 3.15 11.44 -11.54
C TYR A 186 2.84 12.27 -10.28
N PHE A 187 3.81 13.03 -9.76
CA PHE A 187 3.60 13.85 -8.55
C PHE A 187 2.47 14.90 -8.69
N PRO A 188 2.41 15.71 -9.77
CA PRO A 188 1.28 16.61 -10.00
C PRO A 188 -0.07 15.91 -10.13
N VAL A 189 -0.14 14.75 -10.80
CA VAL A 189 -1.38 13.96 -10.90
C VAL A 189 -1.87 13.53 -9.52
N GLN A 190 -0.95 13.22 -8.60
CA GLN A 190 -1.31 12.91 -7.22
C GLN A 190 -1.93 14.12 -6.53
N TRP A 191 -1.50 15.36 -6.77
CA TRP A 191 -2.15 16.53 -6.19
C TRP A 191 -3.62 16.61 -6.58
N THR A 192 -3.93 16.42 -7.87
CA THR A 192 -5.31 16.38 -8.38
C THR A 192 -6.11 15.26 -7.70
N SER A 193 -5.54 14.06 -7.58
CA SER A 193 -6.21 12.95 -6.89
C SER A 193 -6.54 13.28 -5.43
N LYS A 194 -5.66 13.97 -4.70
CA LYS A 194 -5.91 14.40 -3.32
C LYS A 194 -6.90 15.55 -3.23
N SER A 195 -6.92 16.45 -4.20
CA SER A 195 -7.95 17.49 -4.31
C SER A 195 -9.34 16.90 -4.55
N ILE A 196 -9.45 15.83 -5.36
CA ILE A 196 -10.72 15.09 -5.52
C ILE A 196 -11.08 14.35 -4.22
N ALA A 197 -10.09 13.85 -3.47
CA ALA A 197 -10.36 13.26 -2.16
C ALA A 197 -10.87 14.29 -1.14
N LEU A 198 -10.41 15.55 -1.23
CA LEU A 198 -10.88 16.65 -0.38
C LEU A 198 -12.38 16.93 -0.55
N THR A 199 -12.90 16.77 -1.77
CA THR A 199 -14.35 16.93 -2.04
C THR A 199 -15.18 15.72 -1.63
N ARG A 200 -14.55 14.65 -1.10
CA ARG A 200 -15.17 13.35 -0.76
C ARG A 200 -16.08 12.85 -1.88
N PHE A 201 -15.62 13.00 -3.13
CA PHE A 201 -16.40 12.65 -4.32
C PHE A 201 -16.99 11.23 -4.28
N PRO A 202 -16.25 10.16 -3.89
CA PRO A 202 -16.81 8.82 -3.82
C PRO A 202 -17.98 8.70 -2.84
N ASN A 203 -17.86 9.28 -1.64
CA ASN A 203 -18.93 9.26 -0.63
C ASN A 203 -20.16 10.03 -1.12
N LEU A 204 -19.96 11.17 -1.80
CA LEU A 204 -21.06 11.95 -2.38
C LEU A 204 -21.79 11.14 -3.45
N VAL A 205 -21.06 10.45 -4.34
CA VAL A 205 -21.67 9.58 -5.35
C VAL A 205 -22.45 8.44 -4.69
N SER A 206 -21.87 7.74 -3.72
CA SER A 206 -22.55 6.68 -2.98
C SER A 206 -23.83 7.20 -2.29
N PHE A 207 -23.77 8.38 -1.66
CA PHE A 207 -24.92 9.00 -1.04
C PHE A 207 -26.02 9.32 -2.06
N LEU A 208 -25.68 9.89 -3.21
CA LEU A 208 -26.65 10.19 -4.27
C LEU A 208 -27.32 8.93 -4.80
N VAL A 209 -26.57 7.85 -4.98
CA VAL A 209 -27.10 6.54 -5.40
C VAL A 209 -27.98 5.93 -4.31
N TYR A 210 -27.55 5.88 -3.05
CA TYR A 210 -28.39 5.31 -1.99
C TYR A 210 -29.66 6.13 -1.73
N ARG A 211 -29.59 7.45 -1.91
CA ARG A 211 -30.76 8.33 -1.81
C ARG A 211 -31.80 8.06 -2.88
N THR A 212 -31.44 7.53 -4.06
CA THR A 212 -32.46 7.15 -5.06
C THR A 212 -33.23 5.90 -4.67
N PHE A 213 -32.66 5.03 -3.81
CA PHE A 213 -33.26 3.76 -3.42
C PHE A 213 -33.80 3.74 -1.99
N THR A 214 -33.48 4.73 -1.15
CA THR A 214 -33.72 4.68 0.31
C THR A 214 -33.88 6.08 0.91
N ASN A 215 -34.44 6.15 2.13
CA ASN A 215 -34.56 7.38 2.92
C ASN A 215 -33.21 8.07 3.15
N LYS A 216 -33.23 9.39 3.32
CA LYS A 216 -32.03 10.23 3.47
C LYS A 216 -31.12 9.81 4.62
N GLU A 217 -31.70 9.47 5.78
CA GLU A 217 -30.93 9.06 6.97
C GLU A 217 -30.19 7.75 6.72
N ARG A 218 -30.89 6.75 6.20
CA ARG A 218 -30.28 5.46 5.88
C ARG A 218 -29.30 5.54 4.70
N ALA A 219 -29.54 6.43 3.73
CA ALA A 219 -28.57 6.70 2.67
C ALA A 219 -27.28 7.34 3.21
N LEU A 220 -27.36 8.18 4.24
CA LEU A 220 -26.21 8.75 4.92
C LEU A 220 -25.41 7.66 5.64
N GLU A 221 -26.08 6.82 6.44
CA GLU A 221 -25.48 5.67 7.14
C GLU A 221 -24.83 4.62 6.22
N LEU A 222 -25.31 4.49 4.97
CA LEU A 222 -24.70 3.57 4.00
C LEU A 222 -23.55 4.22 3.23
N SER A 223 -23.51 5.55 3.17
CA SER A 223 -22.44 6.31 2.51
C SER A 223 -21.25 6.62 3.41
N GLU A 224 -21.42 6.46 4.72
CA GLU A 224 -20.39 6.62 5.74
C GLU A 224 -20.36 5.36 6.62
N PRO A 225 -19.18 4.78 6.93
CA PRO A 225 -17.83 5.28 6.68
C PRO A 225 -17.40 5.17 5.20
N GLU A 226 -16.37 5.91 4.82
CA GLU A 226 -15.77 5.75 3.50
C GLU A 226 -15.26 4.32 3.28
N ASP A 227 -15.09 3.94 2.00
CA ASP A 227 -14.51 2.66 1.64
C ASP A 227 -13.13 2.44 2.29
N GLN A 228 -13.08 1.53 3.25
CA GLN A 228 -11.87 1.23 4.01
C GLN A 228 -10.87 0.39 3.21
N ASP A 229 -11.26 -0.19 2.08
CA ASP A 229 -10.33 -0.99 1.28
C ASP A 229 -9.34 -0.07 0.56
N TYR A 230 -9.85 0.91 -0.21
CA TYR A 230 -9.00 1.85 -0.93
C TYR A 230 -8.67 3.12 -0.14
N TYR A 231 -9.67 3.71 0.53
CA TYR A 231 -9.53 4.93 1.32
C TYR A 231 -9.31 4.66 2.82
N GLY A 232 -9.05 3.41 3.23
CA GLY A 232 -8.65 3.11 4.60
C GLY A 232 -7.25 3.57 4.97
N LEU A 233 -6.91 3.41 6.25
CA LEU A 233 -5.58 3.73 6.80
C LEU A 233 -4.48 2.96 6.06
N GLY A 234 -4.70 1.67 5.74
CA GLY A 234 -3.70 0.84 5.08
C GLY A 234 -3.42 1.26 3.64
N GLY A 235 -4.47 1.40 2.84
CA GLY A 235 -4.38 1.81 1.44
C GLY A 235 -3.77 3.20 1.26
N ARG A 236 -4.06 4.14 2.17
CA ARG A 236 -3.46 5.48 2.15
C ARG A 236 -2.00 5.46 2.56
N SER A 237 -1.66 4.76 3.65
CA SER A 237 -0.29 4.68 4.17
C SER A 237 0.65 4.08 3.14
N ALA A 238 0.24 2.98 2.47
CA ALA A 238 1.01 2.34 1.41
C ALA A 238 1.33 3.29 0.25
N ARG A 239 0.32 4.06 -0.21
CA ARG A 239 0.48 5.02 -1.31
C ARG A 239 1.41 6.18 -0.93
N VAL A 240 1.33 6.68 0.30
CA VAL A 240 2.24 7.74 0.77
C VAL A 240 3.67 7.20 0.91
N SER A 241 3.85 6.00 1.46
CA SER A 241 5.17 5.33 1.51
C SER A 241 5.76 5.09 0.13
N LEU A 242 4.94 4.76 -0.87
CA LEU A 242 5.38 4.67 -2.27
C LEU A 242 5.92 6.01 -2.78
N LEU A 243 5.25 7.14 -2.51
CA LEU A 243 5.73 8.45 -2.95
C LEU A 243 7.09 8.81 -2.36
N VAL A 244 7.31 8.48 -1.08
CA VAL A 244 8.63 8.62 -0.45
C VAL A 244 9.64 7.70 -1.15
N THR A 245 9.27 6.45 -1.42
CA THR A 245 10.13 5.48 -2.11
C THR A 245 10.54 5.97 -3.50
N ILE A 246 9.61 6.52 -4.29
CA ILE A 246 9.88 7.12 -5.60
C ILE A 246 10.82 8.33 -5.45
N ALA A 247 10.52 9.25 -4.54
CA ALA A 247 11.35 10.45 -4.34
C ALA A 247 12.80 10.08 -3.98
N LEU A 248 12.99 9.13 -3.06
CA LEU A 248 14.32 8.62 -2.68
C LEU A 248 15.01 7.91 -3.83
N THR A 249 14.30 7.08 -4.58
CA THR A 249 14.88 6.31 -5.69
C THR A 249 15.43 7.21 -6.80
N PHE A 250 14.75 8.32 -7.10
CA PHE A 250 15.09 9.21 -8.21
C PHE A 250 15.82 10.50 -7.81
N CYS A 251 16.08 10.73 -6.51
CA CYS A 251 16.65 11.99 -6.02
C CYS A 251 17.99 12.36 -6.69
N SER A 252 18.88 11.37 -6.88
CA SER A 252 20.19 11.58 -7.52
C SER A 252 20.10 11.62 -9.05
N LEU A 253 19.04 11.09 -9.66
CA LEU A 253 18.83 11.14 -11.12
C LEU A 253 18.19 12.47 -11.56
N SER A 254 17.23 12.97 -10.80
CA SER A 254 16.59 14.26 -11.04
C SER A 254 16.24 14.93 -9.71
N PRO A 255 17.07 15.87 -9.24
CA PRO A 255 16.84 16.59 -7.98
C PRO A 255 15.51 17.34 -7.93
N VAL A 256 14.94 17.70 -9.10
CA VAL A 256 13.63 18.33 -9.23
C VAL A 256 12.52 17.48 -8.61
N ILE A 257 12.66 16.15 -8.62
CA ILE A 257 11.66 15.27 -8.02
C ILE A 257 11.50 15.50 -6.51
N CYS A 258 12.57 15.90 -5.82
CA CYS A 258 12.54 16.21 -4.40
C CYS A 258 11.68 17.45 -4.11
N LEU A 259 11.78 18.47 -4.96
CA LEU A 259 10.94 19.68 -4.84
C LEU A 259 9.46 19.34 -5.04
N LEU A 260 9.15 18.51 -6.04
CA LEU A 260 7.78 18.03 -6.28
C LEU A 260 7.27 17.15 -5.14
N ALA A 261 8.13 16.31 -4.56
CA ALA A 261 7.79 15.47 -3.42
C ALA A 261 7.48 16.32 -2.16
N ILE A 262 8.31 17.30 -1.83
CA ILE A 262 8.07 18.23 -0.71
C ILE A 262 6.74 18.96 -0.92
N SER A 263 6.49 19.49 -2.12
CA SER A 263 5.22 20.13 -2.47
C SER A 263 4.03 19.17 -2.30
N ASN A 264 4.17 17.91 -2.72
CA ASN A 264 3.15 16.88 -2.53
C ASN A 264 2.87 16.57 -1.07
N PHE A 265 3.91 16.43 -0.24
CA PHE A 265 3.73 16.18 1.19
C PHE A 265 3.13 17.37 1.92
N ALA A 266 3.49 18.60 1.55
CA ALA A 266 2.85 19.81 2.05
C ALA A 266 1.35 19.85 1.68
N TRP A 267 1.00 19.53 0.44
CA TRP A 267 -0.40 19.43 0.00
C TRP A 267 -1.15 18.34 0.76
N ASN A 268 -0.55 17.16 0.92
CA ASN A 268 -1.13 16.05 1.70
C ASN A 268 -1.38 16.45 3.15
N ARG A 269 -0.46 17.20 3.78
CA ARG A 269 -0.61 17.68 5.16
C ARG A 269 -1.82 18.58 5.31
N ILE A 270 -2.07 19.47 4.36
CA ILE A 270 -3.23 20.37 4.37
C ILE A 270 -4.52 19.57 4.15
N VAL A 271 -4.58 18.77 3.09
CA VAL A 271 -5.79 18.00 2.72
C VAL A 271 -6.21 17.04 3.82
N TRP A 272 -5.29 16.20 4.31
CA TRP A 272 -5.61 15.23 5.36
C TRP A 272 -5.74 15.88 6.73
N GLY A 273 -5.03 16.98 6.99
CA GLY A 273 -5.23 17.78 8.20
C GLY A 273 -6.67 18.30 8.31
N TYR A 274 -7.28 18.69 7.19
CA TYR A 274 -8.69 19.08 7.15
C TYR A 274 -9.64 17.88 7.25
N LEU A 275 -9.46 16.86 6.39
CA LEU A 275 -10.36 15.70 6.32
C LEU A 275 -10.45 14.94 7.64
N LEU A 276 -9.32 14.71 8.31
CA LEU A 276 -9.28 13.97 9.58
C LEU A 276 -10.00 14.69 10.73
N VAL A 277 -10.08 16.02 10.68
CA VAL A 277 -10.70 16.83 11.74
C VAL A 277 -12.19 17.03 11.49
N PHE A 278 -12.57 17.29 10.23
CA PHE A 278 -13.92 17.78 9.91
C PHE A 278 -14.83 16.77 9.21
N ALA A 279 -14.29 15.73 8.58
CA ALA A 279 -15.09 14.89 7.69
C ALA A 279 -14.98 13.39 7.96
N GLU A 280 -13.84 12.89 8.44
CA GLU A 280 -13.67 11.46 8.67
C GLU A 280 -14.21 11.00 10.02
N ALA A 281 -14.82 9.83 10.02
CA ALA A 281 -15.23 9.17 11.24
C ALA A 281 -14.00 8.79 12.07
N LYS A 282 -14.12 8.90 13.39
CA LYS A 282 -13.06 8.49 14.32
C LYS A 282 -12.82 6.98 14.17
N LYS A 283 -11.60 6.62 13.82
CA LYS A 283 -11.15 5.22 13.74
C LYS A 283 -10.50 4.83 15.06
N ALA A 284 -10.50 3.53 15.35
CA ALA A 284 -9.81 2.99 16.51
C ALA A 284 -8.31 3.33 16.48
N ASP A 285 -7.77 3.65 17.65
CA ASP A 285 -6.35 3.96 17.78
C ASP A 285 -5.53 2.67 17.90
N LEU A 286 -4.49 2.55 17.09
CA LEU A 286 -3.56 1.42 17.05
C LEU A 286 -2.21 1.78 17.68
N GLY A 287 -2.07 2.94 18.32
CA GLY A 287 -0.86 3.33 19.05
C GLY A 287 0.35 3.56 18.14
N GLY A 288 0.13 3.99 16.89
CA GLY A 288 1.21 4.37 15.97
C GLY A 288 1.88 3.22 15.22
N VAL A 289 1.32 2.00 15.21
CA VAL A 289 1.89 0.86 14.47
C VAL A 289 2.12 1.15 12.97
N PHE A 290 1.23 1.92 12.34
CA PHE A 290 1.39 2.36 10.95
C PHE A 290 2.66 3.19 10.77
N TRP A 291 2.98 4.09 11.71
CA TRP A 291 4.18 4.93 11.67
C TRP A 291 5.45 4.09 11.69
N CYS A 292 5.56 3.13 12.60
CA CYS A 292 6.69 2.20 12.66
C CYS A 292 6.87 1.43 11.35
N THR A 293 5.77 1.05 10.72
CA THR A 293 5.79 0.34 9.42
C THR A 293 6.24 1.25 8.29
N GLN A 294 5.79 2.50 8.26
CA GLN A 294 6.25 3.48 7.28
C GLN A 294 7.74 3.77 7.43
N LEU A 295 8.28 3.81 8.65
CA LEU A 295 9.73 3.93 8.88
C LEU A 295 10.50 2.74 8.31
N LYS A 296 9.99 1.51 8.48
CA LYS A 296 10.55 0.32 7.83
C LYS A 296 10.51 0.43 6.30
N HIS A 297 9.41 0.93 5.73
CA HIS A 297 9.31 1.17 4.30
C HIS A 297 10.31 2.21 3.79
N VAL A 298 10.62 3.25 4.57
CA VAL A 298 11.69 4.21 4.23
C VAL A 298 13.06 3.51 4.22
N GLN A 299 13.33 2.62 5.17
CA GLN A 299 14.56 1.82 5.17
C GLN A 299 14.65 0.92 3.93
N TYR A 300 13.55 0.24 3.57
CA TYR A 300 13.50 -0.56 2.34
C TYR A 300 13.70 0.29 1.09
N ALA A 301 13.17 1.51 1.06
CA ALA A 301 13.40 2.46 -0.02
C ALA A 301 14.87 2.88 -0.14
N LEU A 302 15.59 3.04 0.98
CA LEU A 302 17.03 3.33 0.97
C LEU A 302 17.85 2.16 0.43
N VAL A 303 17.51 0.93 0.81
CA VAL A 303 18.12 -0.29 0.24
C VAL A 303 17.87 -0.35 -1.27
N LEU A 304 16.62 -0.11 -1.69
CA LEU A 304 16.23 -0.08 -3.11
C LEU A 304 17.02 0.98 -3.89
N TYR A 305 17.12 2.20 -3.34
CA TYR A 305 17.92 3.28 -3.91
C TYR A 305 19.39 2.88 -4.08
N ALA A 306 20.01 2.30 -3.05
CA ALA A 306 21.42 1.89 -3.10
C ALA A 306 21.65 0.81 -4.18
N VAL A 307 20.75 -0.18 -4.29
CA VAL A 307 20.80 -1.22 -5.32
C VAL A 307 20.63 -0.63 -6.73
N PHE A 308 19.71 0.31 -6.92
CA PHE A 308 19.49 0.94 -8.23
C PHE A 308 20.65 1.84 -8.63
N MET A 309 21.17 2.65 -7.71
CA MET A 309 22.33 3.51 -7.97
C MET A 309 23.59 2.67 -8.24
N MET A 310 23.76 1.55 -7.56
CA MET A 310 24.83 0.59 -7.87
C MET A 310 24.74 0.13 -9.32
N GLY A 311 23.54 -0.24 -9.79
CA GLY A 311 23.31 -0.61 -11.19
C GLY A 311 23.63 0.54 -12.17
N VAL A 312 23.12 1.74 -11.89
CA VAL A 312 23.34 2.92 -12.75
C VAL A 312 24.81 3.30 -12.84
N ILE A 313 25.52 3.28 -11.70
CA ILE A 313 26.96 3.57 -11.64
C ILE A 313 27.74 2.47 -12.37
N LEU A 314 27.40 1.20 -12.20
CA LEU A 314 28.05 0.09 -12.92
C LEU A 314 27.95 0.25 -14.44
N GLN A 315 26.81 0.72 -14.96
CA GLN A 315 26.62 0.94 -16.39
C GLN A 315 27.39 2.17 -16.91
N ARG A 316 27.66 3.16 -16.05
CA ARG A 316 28.24 4.46 -16.46
C ARG A 316 29.71 4.63 -16.09
N ALA A 317 30.22 3.88 -15.12
CA ALA A 317 31.54 4.08 -14.58
C ALA A 317 32.62 3.50 -15.50
N ALA A 318 33.69 4.27 -15.73
CA ALA A 318 34.87 3.81 -16.44
C ALA A 318 35.75 2.88 -15.60
N SER A 319 35.57 2.86 -14.28
CA SER A 319 36.32 2.04 -13.32
C SER A 319 35.39 1.41 -12.29
N TYR A 320 35.83 0.30 -11.68
CA TYR A 320 35.05 -0.40 -10.66
C TYR A 320 35.04 0.29 -9.28
N GLY A 321 35.87 1.31 -9.06
CA GLY A 321 36.00 2.01 -7.77
C GLY A 321 34.67 2.57 -7.23
N PRO A 322 33.94 3.39 -8.01
CA PRO A 322 32.63 3.92 -7.60
C PRO A 322 31.58 2.85 -7.27
N VAL A 323 31.65 1.68 -7.92
CA VAL A 323 30.75 0.55 -7.65
C VAL A 323 31.05 -0.04 -6.27
N VAL A 324 32.33 -0.22 -5.92
CA VAL A 324 32.76 -0.71 -4.60
C VAL A 324 32.28 0.23 -3.49
N VAL A 325 32.42 1.55 -3.68
CA VAL A 325 31.93 2.54 -2.69
C VAL A 325 30.42 2.43 -2.49
N THR A 326 29.67 2.21 -3.58
CA THR A 326 28.21 2.05 -3.49
C THR A 326 27.83 0.77 -2.75
N ILE A 327 28.55 -0.33 -2.96
CA ILE A 327 28.34 -1.58 -2.20
C ILE A 327 28.65 -1.38 -0.72
N LEU A 328 29.74 -0.68 -0.39
CA LEU A 328 30.09 -0.36 0.99
C LEU A 328 29.02 0.49 1.70
N SER A 329 28.29 1.33 0.96
CA SER A 329 27.17 2.11 1.51
C SER A 329 25.98 1.28 1.98
N LEU A 330 25.86 0.01 1.58
CA LEU A 330 24.82 -0.89 2.09
C LEU A 330 25.07 -1.30 3.55
N ILE A 331 26.32 -1.31 4.01
CA ILE A 331 26.69 -1.69 5.38
C ILE A 331 26.03 -0.76 6.42
N PRO A 332 26.19 0.58 6.38
CA PRO A 332 25.53 1.45 7.35
C PRO A 332 24.00 1.39 7.27
N ILE A 333 23.42 1.14 6.08
CA ILE A 333 21.96 0.95 5.93
C ILE A 333 21.53 -0.33 6.66
N ALA A 334 22.25 -1.44 6.46
CA ALA A 334 21.95 -2.70 7.14
C ALA A 334 22.10 -2.59 8.67
N VAL A 335 23.13 -1.88 9.15
CA VAL A 335 23.30 -1.58 10.58
C VAL A 335 22.13 -0.75 11.12
N SER A 336 21.69 0.28 10.38
CA SER A 336 20.54 1.10 10.75
C SER A 336 19.24 0.28 10.83
N CYS A 337 19.00 -0.61 9.86
CA CYS A 337 17.84 -1.52 9.89
C CYS A 337 17.89 -2.45 11.10
N HIS A 338 19.07 -3.03 11.36
CA HIS A 338 19.26 -3.93 12.51
C HIS A 338 19.03 -3.19 13.83
N GLN A 339 19.62 -2.00 14.00
CA GLN A 339 19.43 -1.15 15.17
C GLN A 339 17.95 -0.74 15.35
N PHE A 340 17.23 -0.50 14.26
CA PHE A 340 15.81 -0.17 14.33
C PHE A 340 15.01 -1.31 14.96
N ASP A 341 15.27 -2.55 14.56
CA ASP A 341 14.57 -3.72 15.08
C ASP A 341 15.03 -4.15 16.48
N THR A 342 16.30 -3.95 16.85
CA THR A 342 16.82 -4.39 18.15
C THR A 342 16.71 -3.34 19.25
N THR A 343 16.91 -2.07 18.93
CA THR A 343 17.10 -1.00 19.92
C THR A 343 15.79 -0.29 20.24
N PHE A 344 14.93 -0.07 19.25
CA PHE A 344 13.68 0.65 19.46
C PHE A 344 12.57 -0.32 19.89
N GLN A 345 12.15 -0.19 21.15
CA GLN A 345 11.00 -0.94 21.67
C GLN A 345 9.71 -0.17 21.39
N TRP A 346 9.07 -0.46 20.26
CA TRP A 346 7.81 0.18 19.86
C TRP A 346 6.59 -0.74 20.03
N GLU A 347 6.78 -2.06 20.15
CA GLU A 347 5.67 -3.01 20.33
C GLU A 347 5.16 -3.09 21.77
N PHE A 348 6.01 -2.77 22.74
CA PHE A 348 5.69 -2.86 24.16
C PHE A 348 6.32 -1.69 24.92
N LEU A 349 5.55 -1.12 25.85
CA LEU A 349 6.12 -0.17 26.81
C LEU A 349 7.09 -0.86 27.77
N ALA A 350 8.08 -0.11 28.24
CA ALA A 350 8.92 -0.54 29.35
C ALA A 350 8.06 -0.61 30.62
N PHE A 351 8.33 -1.62 31.47
CA PHE A 351 7.52 -1.87 32.66
C PHE A 351 7.44 -0.65 33.60
N ARG A 352 8.53 0.11 33.69
CA ARG A 352 8.60 1.36 34.45
C ARG A 352 7.58 2.39 33.98
N ASP A 353 7.43 2.54 32.66
CA ASP A 353 6.54 3.54 32.06
C ASP A 353 5.07 3.12 32.23
N VAL A 354 4.79 1.81 32.13
CA VAL A 354 3.46 1.27 32.45
C VAL A 354 3.06 1.60 33.89
N MET A 355 3.94 1.33 34.87
CA MET A 355 3.66 1.67 36.27
C MET A 355 3.48 3.17 36.50
N ALA A 356 4.24 4.01 35.78
CA ALA A 356 4.10 5.46 35.88
C ALA A 356 2.75 5.94 35.30
N CYS A 357 2.30 5.34 34.20
CA CYS A 357 0.97 5.59 33.63
C CYS A 357 -0.13 5.16 34.62
N ASP A 358 -0.07 3.95 35.17
CA ASP A 358 -1.07 3.45 36.13
C ASP A 358 -1.18 4.38 37.36
N ALA A 359 -0.04 4.80 37.92
CA ALA A 359 0.00 5.73 39.05
C ALA A 359 -0.53 7.15 38.72
N SER A 360 -0.49 7.55 37.45
CA SER A 360 -1.08 8.81 36.99
C SER A 360 -2.59 8.67 36.75
N GLU A 361 -3.05 7.52 36.28
CA GLU A 361 -4.46 7.24 36.02
C GLU A 361 -5.26 7.11 37.32
N GLU A 362 -4.70 6.48 38.35
CA GLU A 362 -5.30 6.39 39.69
C GLU A 362 -5.60 7.78 40.30
N LYS A 363 -4.83 8.81 39.92
CA LYS A 363 -5.05 10.20 40.37
C LYS A 363 -6.15 10.93 39.59
N SER A 364 -6.61 10.38 38.47
CA SER A 364 -7.54 11.01 37.51
C SER A 364 -8.94 10.37 37.49
N SER A 365 -9.25 9.55 38.50
CA SER A 365 -10.32 8.54 38.51
C SER A 365 -11.78 9.00 38.32
N ASP A 366 -12.07 10.29 38.14
CA ASP A 366 -13.44 10.79 38.09
C ASP A 366 -14.15 10.66 36.72
N MET A 367 -13.47 10.20 35.66
CA MET A 367 -14.14 10.12 34.34
C MET A 367 -13.58 9.04 33.43
N LYS A 368 -13.88 7.76 33.70
CA LYS A 368 -13.74 6.70 32.68
C LYS A 368 -15.05 5.93 32.52
N SER A 369 -15.74 6.18 31.41
CA SER A 369 -16.73 5.24 30.88
C SER A 369 -15.99 3.95 30.55
N VAL A 370 -16.20 2.89 31.34
CA VAL A 370 -15.65 1.57 31.03
C VAL A 370 -16.24 1.14 29.69
N SER A 371 -15.43 1.17 28.63
CA SER A 371 -15.83 0.69 27.32
C SER A 371 -16.03 -0.83 27.42
N ARG A 372 -17.29 -1.27 27.34
CA ARG A 372 -17.65 -2.69 27.50
C ARG A 372 -17.51 -3.41 26.17
N TYR A 373 -16.83 -4.55 26.19
CA TYR A 373 -16.86 -5.52 25.11
C TYR A 373 -18.20 -6.23 25.12
N ALA A 374 -19.16 -5.70 24.37
CA ALA A 374 -20.46 -6.31 24.14
C ALA A 374 -20.71 -6.36 22.65
N GLN A 375 -21.30 -7.46 22.19
CA GLN A 375 -21.71 -7.58 20.80
C GLN A 375 -22.74 -6.48 20.49
N PRO A 376 -22.58 -5.73 19.38
CA PRO A 376 -23.49 -4.66 19.02
C PRO A 376 -24.92 -5.16 18.83
N GLU A 377 -25.10 -6.41 18.42
CA GLU A 377 -26.42 -7.04 18.29
C GLU A 377 -27.14 -7.19 19.63
N LEU A 378 -26.40 -7.41 20.72
CA LEU A 378 -26.94 -7.61 22.08
C LEU A 378 -27.17 -6.29 22.83
N ALA A 379 -26.63 -5.17 22.34
CA ALA A 379 -26.79 -3.86 22.97
C ALA A 379 -28.12 -3.17 22.58
N SER A 380 -28.83 -3.71 21.59
CA SER A 380 -30.10 -3.16 21.06
C SER A 380 -31.35 -3.91 21.53
N SER A 381 -31.17 -4.97 22.32
CA SER A 381 -32.20 -5.79 22.97
C SER A 381 -32.23 -5.53 24.47
#